data_AF-A0A7X8CGJ0-F1
#
_entry.id   AF-A0A7X8CGJ0-F1
#
_cell.length_a   1.000
_cell.length_b   1.000
_cell.length_c   1.000
_cell.angle_alpha   90.00
_cell.angle_beta   90.00
_cell.angle_gamma   90.00
#
_symmetry.space_group_name_H-M   'P 1'
#
loop_
_entity.id
_entity.type
_entity.pdbx_description
1 polymer ?
#
loop_
_entity_poly.entity_id
_entity_poly.type
_entity_poly.pdbx_seq_one_letter_code
_entity_poly.pdbx_strand_id
1 'polypeptide(L)'
;MINVLANNMVYTSLGFAMAVIFFLLTIVFSLSNYRTKQGRNYSFLNEFPYELSQGVEQRFVIYLYFSQMMQALGFVLFGFYAFVDLAHYFGIILIVSWTLTALLGASIFFVKLRSMKGHIAIVACLITFTLVNAVFLGIYIFKTIYLDAPLILPIICWILAAIVAFLAINPALKRWPFMDKIEQQDGTIIILRPKFFVLAYTEWAIIFINMLLLLVGFIAYFFI
;
A
#
# COMPACT_ATOMS: atom_id res chain seq x y z
N MET A 1 4.08 28.76 19.65
CA MET A 1 3.65 28.48 18.26
C MET A 1 4.80 27.96 17.39
N ILE A 2 5.93 28.67 17.31
CA ILE A 2 7.12 28.25 16.51
C ILE A 2 7.64 26.85 16.90
N ASN A 3 7.77 26.54 18.19
CA ASN A 3 8.23 25.22 18.65
C ASN A 3 7.24 24.07 18.30
N VAL A 4 5.94 24.36 18.18
CA VAL A 4 4.93 23.34 17.86
C VAL A 4 4.99 23.00 16.37
N LEU A 5 5.09 24.02 15.51
CA LEU A 5 5.25 23.85 14.06
C LEU A 5 6.55 23.13 13.70
N ALA A 6 7.66 23.51 14.36
CA ALA A 6 8.94 22.83 14.17
C ALA A 6 8.87 21.35 14.58
N ASN A 7 8.19 21.03 15.68
CA ASN A 7 7.99 19.65 16.11
C ASN A 7 7.14 18.86 15.10
N ASN A 8 6.03 19.42 14.62
CA ASN A 8 5.17 18.73 13.64
C ASN A 8 5.89 18.46 12.31
N MET A 9 6.71 19.40 11.86
CA MET A 9 7.54 19.21 10.66
C MET A 9 8.55 18.08 10.83
N VAL A 10 9.22 18.01 11.99
CA VAL A 10 10.17 16.93 12.32
C VAL A 10 9.46 15.58 12.36
N TYR A 11 8.32 15.47 13.04
CA TYR A 11 7.62 14.19 13.16
C TYR A 11 6.96 13.74 11.85
N THR A 12 6.45 14.66 11.04
CA THR A 12 5.92 14.37 9.71
C THR A 12 7.02 13.85 8.79
N SER A 13 8.18 14.52 8.79
CA SER A 13 9.34 14.10 8.00
C SER A 13 9.89 12.75 8.48
N LEU A 14 9.93 12.52 9.79
CA LEU A 14 10.34 11.24 10.37
C LEU A 14 9.37 10.12 9.97
N GLY A 15 8.05 10.35 10.06
CA GLY A 15 7.02 9.39 9.67
C GLY A 15 7.14 9.01 8.19
N PHE A 16 7.30 10.02 7.32
CA PHE A 16 7.55 9.83 5.89
C PHE A 16 8.81 9.00 5.62
N ALA A 17 9.95 9.41 6.18
CA ALA A 17 11.23 8.72 6.00
C ALA A 17 11.17 7.29 6.51
N MET A 18 10.56 7.06 7.67
CA MET A 18 10.39 5.73 8.25
C MET A 18 9.55 4.83 7.34
N ALA A 19 8.40 5.32 6.86
CA ALA A 19 7.55 4.57 5.94
C ALA A 19 8.28 4.19 4.64
N VAL A 20 9.00 5.14 4.02
CA VAL A 20 9.72 4.89 2.76
C VAL A 20 10.91 3.94 2.96
N ILE A 21 11.76 4.21 3.95
CA ILE A 21 12.97 3.40 4.19
C ILE A 21 12.58 1.96 4.52
N PHE A 22 11.62 1.75 5.42
CA PHE A 22 11.24 0.40 5.81
C PHE A 22 10.42 -0.33 4.74
N PHE A 23 9.69 0.39 3.88
CA PHE A 23 9.12 -0.20 2.67
C PHE A 23 10.22 -0.70 1.73
N LEU A 24 11.22 0.13 1.43
CA LEU A 24 12.33 -0.24 0.55
C LEU A 24 13.14 -1.41 1.13
N LEU A 25 13.43 -1.39 2.44
CA LEU A 25 14.09 -2.50 3.13
C LEU A 25 13.28 -3.78 3.01
N THR A 26 11.95 -3.72 3.19
CA THR A 26 11.08 -4.90 3.00
C THR A 26 11.22 -5.45 1.58
N ILE A 27 11.09 -4.60 0.55
CA ILE A 27 11.15 -5.03 -0.85
C ILE A 27 12.51 -5.63 -1.19
N VAL A 28 13.61 -4.92 -0.89
CA VAL A 28 14.97 -5.37 -1.20
C VAL A 28 15.28 -6.68 -0.48
N PHE A 29 14.97 -6.74 0.82
CA PHE A 29 15.25 -7.91 1.63
C PHE A 29 14.44 -9.13 1.19
N SER A 30 13.14 -8.96 0.97
CA SER A 30 12.30 -10.08 0.58
C SER A 30 12.56 -10.54 -0.85
N LEU A 31 12.88 -9.64 -1.79
CA LEU A 31 13.28 -10.02 -3.15
C LEU A 31 14.60 -10.82 -3.16
N SER A 32 15.59 -10.36 -2.39
CA SER A 32 16.89 -11.04 -2.28
C SER A 32 16.74 -12.46 -1.71
N ASN A 33 15.95 -12.60 -0.65
CA ASN A 33 15.67 -13.90 -0.06
C ASN A 33 14.82 -14.79 -0.99
N TYR A 34 13.81 -14.23 -1.65
CA TYR A 34 12.96 -14.97 -2.59
C TYR A 34 13.79 -15.60 -3.71
N ARG A 35 14.71 -14.82 -4.30
CA ARG A 35 15.61 -15.29 -5.35
C ARG A 35 16.53 -16.42 -4.87
N THR A 36 17.10 -16.26 -3.68
CA THR A 36 18.01 -17.25 -3.07
C THR A 36 17.27 -18.56 -2.77
N LYS A 37 16.04 -18.49 -2.25
CA LYS A 37 15.28 -19.67 -1.81
C LYS A 37 14.55 -20.39 -2.95
N GLN A 38 13.97 -19.64 -3.89
CA GLN A 38 13.15 -20.20 -4.97
C GLN A 38 13.95 -20.44 -6.26
N GLY A 39 15.20 -19.98 -6.34
CA GLY A 39 16.05 -20.10 -7.53
C GLY A 39 15.55 -19.34 -8.76
N ARG A 40 14.57 -18.45 -8.60
CA ARG A 40 13.96 -17.66 -9.68
C ARG A 40 13.59 -16.26 -9.22
N ASN A 41 13.37 -15.36 -10.19
CA ASN A 41 12.95 -13.99 -9.91
C ASN A 41 11.48 -13.94 -9.49
N TYR A 42 11.18 -13.03 -8.57
CA TYR A 42 9.82 -12.69 -8.17
C TYR A 42 9.13 -11.86 -9.25
N SER A 43 7.84 -12.06 -9.46
CA SER A 43 7.06 -11.27 -10.42
C SER A 43 5.83 -10.65 -9.78
N PHE A 44 5.86 -9.32 -9.69
CA PHE A 44 4.77 -8.48 -9.14
C PHE A 44 3.44 -8.61 -9.90
N LEU A 45 3.47 -9.16 -11.12
CA LEU A 45 2.28 -9.32 -11.97
C LEU A 45 1.49 -10.59 -11.69
N ASN A 46 2.11 -11.59 -11.05
CA ASN A 46 1.51 -12.90 -10.82
C ASN A 46 1.68 -13.42 -9.38
N GLU A 47 2.47 -12.77 -8.55
CA GLU A 47 2.76 -13.22 -7.18
C GLU A 47 2.28 -12.21 -6.16
N PHE A 48 1.75 -12.74 -5.06
CA PHE A 48 1.15 -11.94 -4.01
C PHE A 48 2.22 -11.37 -3.06
N PRO A 49 1.96 -10.23 -2.38
CA PRO A 49 2.90 -9.69 -1.41
C PRO A 49 3.23 -10.68 -0.28
N TYR A 50 2.29 -11.52 0.15
CA TYR A 50 2.57 -12.58 1.13
C TYR A 50 3.49 -13.69 0.58
N GLU A 51 3.54 -13.92 -0.74
CA GLU A 51 4.46 -14.92 -1.32
C GLU A 51 5.89 -14.41 -1.30
N LEU A 52 6.05 -13.09 -1.45
CA LEU A 52 7.33 -12.41 -1.27
C LEU A 52 7.84 -12.59 0.17
N SER A 53 6.96 -12.49 1.17
CA SER A 53 7.31 -12.72 2.58
C SER A 53 7.61 -14.19 2.90
N GLN A 54 6.92 -15.14 2.28
CA GLN A 54 7.18 -16.58 2.44
C GLN A 54 8.50 -17.05 1.81
N GLY A 55 8.99 -16.31 0.82
CA GLY A 55 10.33 -16.50 0.26
C GLY A 55 11.46 -16.27 1.26
N VAL A 56 11.16 -15.64 2.40
CA VAL A 56 12.14 -15.38 3.45
C VAL A 56 12.46 -16.65 4.25
N GLU A 57 13.73 -16.86 4.58
CA GLU A 57 14.14 -17.95 5.48
C GLU A 57 13.62 -17.68 6.89
N GLN A 58 13.34 -18.73 7.66
CA GLN A 58 12.68 -18.59 8.98
C GLN A 58 13.48 -17.69 9.94
N ARG A 59 14.82 -17.73 9.89
CA ARG A 59 15.71 -16.85 10.68
C ARG A 59 15.53 -15.36 10.38
N PHE A 60 15.03 -15.04 9.19
CA PHE A 60 14.94 -13.69 8.66
C PHE A 60 13.54 -13.09 8.73
N VAL A 61 12.54 -13.89 9.10
CA VAL A 61 11.13 -13.46 9.20
C VAL A 61 10.95 -12.33 10.21
N ILE A 62 11.70 -12.33 11.31
CA ILE A 62 11.61 -11.28 12.33
C ILE A 62 11.98 -9.89 11.79
N TYR A 63 12.98 -9.80 10.91
CA TYR A 63 13.39 -8.52 10.30
C TYR A 63 12.33 -8.00 9.34
N LEU A 64 11.65 -8.91 8.63
CA LEU A 64 10.53 -8.54 7.78
C LEU A 64 9.37 -7.99 8.62
N TYR A 65 9.03 -8.65 9.72
CA TYR A 65 7.95 -8.22 10.61
C TYR A 65 8.27 -6.87 11.24
N PHE A 66 9.50 -6.71 11.71
CA PHE A 66 9.98 -5.43 12.23
C PHE A 66 9.90 -4.33 11.16
N SER A 67 10.33 -4.61 9.93
CA SER A 67 10.29 -3.64 8.84
C SER A 67 8.86 -3.23 8.49
N GLN A 68 7.94 -4.18 8.38
CA GLN A 68 6.53 -3.88 8.12
C GLN A 68 5.85 -3.13 9.28
N MET A 69 6.20 -3.46 10.52
CA MET A 69 5.71 -2.74 11.70
C MET A 69 6.23 -1.29 11.72
N MET A 70 7.51 -1.07 11.45
CA MET A 70 8.08 0.28 11.36
C MET A 70 7.51 1.06 10.18
N GLN A 71 7.27 0.41 9.04
CA GLN A 71 6.57 1.03 7.92
C GLN A 71 5.17 1.50 8.34
N ALA A 72 4.38 0.61 8.95
CA ALA A 72 3.03 0.93 9.39
C ALA A 72 3.03 2.06 10.43
N LEU A 73 3.95 2.04 11.39
CA LEU A 73 4.12 3.13 12.35
C LEU A 73 4.49 4.45 11.66
N GLY A 74 5.28 4.41 10.57
CA GLY A 74 5.62 5.58 9.77
C GLY A 74 4.40 6.21 9.11
N PHE A 75 3.51 5.38 8.55
CA PHE A 75 2.21 5.83 8.02
C PHE A 75 1.35 6.48 9.11
N VAL A 76 1.27 5.87 10.30
CA VAL A 76 0.47 6.40 11.42
C VAL A 76 1.04 7.73 11.92
N LEU A 77 2.35 7.81 12.14
CA LEU A 77 3.02 9.05 12.56
C LEU A 77 2.84 10.14 11.53
N PHE A 78 3.02 9.82 10.25
CA PHE A 78 2.79 10.76 9.16
C PHE A 78 1.34 11.28 9.18
N GLY A 79 0.36 10.39 9.19
CA GLY A 79 -1.05 10.78 9.18
C GLY A 79 -1.41 11.66 10.39
N PHE A 80 -0.95 11.30 11.58
CA PHE A 80 -1.20 12.07 12.79
C PHE A 80 -0.60 13.48 12.68
N TYR A 81 0.70 13.61 12.46
CA TYR A 81 1.37 14.91 12.51
C TYR A 81 1.14 15.79 11.26
N ALA A 82 0.86 15.19 10.10
CA ALA A 82 0.57 15.96 8.88
C ALA A 82 -0.83 16.61 8.90
N PHE A 83 -1.77 16.03 9.66
CA PHE A 83 -3.19 16.42 9.61
C PHE A 83 -3.80 16.83 10.97
N VAL A 84 -3.02 16.84 12.07
CA VAL A 84 -3.52 17.17 13.43
C VAL A 84 -3.90 18.64 13.60
N ASP A 85 -3.15 19.56 12.99
CA ASP A 85 -3.32 21.01 13.21
C ASP A 85 -4.59 21.56 12.56
N LEU A 86 -5.11 20.87 11.56
CA LEU A 86 -6.37 21.20 10.91
C LEU A 86 -7.48 20.40 11.58
N ALA A 87 -8.01 20.95 12.68
CA ALA A 87 -9.17 20.48 13.46
C ALA A 87 -10.51 20.46 12.68
N HIS A 88 -10.45 20.09 11.41
CA HIS A 88 -11.56 19.87 10.51
C HIS A 88 -11.83 18.37 10.40
N TYR A 89 -13.10 17.99 10.26
CA TYR A 89 -13.52 16.60 10.13
C TYR A 89 -12.75 15.79 9.05
N PHE A 90 -12.22 16.45 8.01
CA PHE A 90 -11.37 15.81 7.00
C PHE A 90 -10.05 15.28 7.56
N GLY A 91 -9.38 16.02 8.46
CA GLY A 91 -8.12 15.61 9.07
C GLY A 91 -8.30 14.35 9.92
N ILE A 92 -9.37 14.29 10.71
CA ILE A 92 -9.71 13.11 11.52
C ILE A 92 -9.98 11.89 10.62
N ILE A 93 -10.75 12.06 9.55
CA ILE A 93 -11.02 10.98 8.58
C ILE A 93 -9.71 10.48 7.99
N LEU A 94 -8.82 11.38 7.57
CA LEU A 94 -7.51 11.03 7.02
C LEU A 94 -6.64 10.28 8.03
N ILE A 95 -6.55 10.73 9.28
CA ILE A 95 -5.77 10.05 10.33
C ILE A 95 -6.26 8.61 10.52
N VAL A 96 -7.58 8.43 10.63
CA VAL A 96 -8.19 7.10 10.82
C VAL A 96 -7.98 6.23 9.59
N SER A 97 -8.23 6.75 8.39
CA SER A 97 -8.07 5.97 7.16
C SER A 97 -6.62 5.63 6.86
N TRP A 98 -5.67 6.52 7.15
CA TRP A 98 -4.23 6.25 7.06
C TRP A 98 -3.79 5.15 8.03
N THR A 99 -4.25 5.23 9.28
CA THR A 99 -3.95 4.21 10.30
C THR A 99 -4.48 2.85 9.88
N LEU A 100 -5.72 2.77 9.41
CA LEU A 100 -6.32 1.51 8.95
C LEU A 100 -5.62 0.97 7.70
N THR A 101 -5.25 1.85 6.77
CA THR A 101 -4.47 1.48 5.58
C THR A 101 -3.12 0.90 5.95
N ALA A 102 -2.43 1.48 6.93
CA ALA A 102 -1.14 1.00 7.42
C ALA A 102 -1.24 -0.43 7.99
N LEU A 103 -2.24 -0.66 8.85
CA LEU A 103 -2.48 -1.96 9.46
C LEU A 103 -2.90 -3.03 8.44
N LEU A 104 -3.78 -2.67 7.49
CA LEU A 104 -4.22 -3.58 6.43
C LEU A 104 -3.08 -3.88 5.44
N GLY A 105 -2.29 -2.87 5.08
CA GLY A 105 -1.11 -3.01 4.22
C GLY A 105 -0.09 -3.98 4.82
N ALA A 106 0.23 -3.84 6.11
CA ALA A 106 1.09 -4.79 6.81
C ALA A 106 0.46 -6.19 6.86
N SER A 107 -0.85 -6.28 7.09
CA SER A 107 -1.56 -7.57 7.15
C SER A 107 -1.50 -8.36 5.83
N ILE A 108 -1.51 -7.68 4.67
CA ILE A 108 -1.41 -8.34 3.35
C ILE A 108 -0.09 -9.11 3.19
N PHE A 109 0.99 -8.71 3.85
CA PHE A 109 2.24 -9.47 3.82
C PHE A 109 2.22 -10.74 4.68
N PHE A 110 1.23 -10.91 5.57
CA PHE A 110 1.20 -12.00 6.54
C PHE A 110 0.02 -12.95 6.39
N VAL A 111 -1.13 -12.46 5.94
CA VAL A 111 -2.33 -13.29 5.79
C VAL A 111 -2.17 -14.20 4.58
N LYS A 112 -2.04 -15.49 4.86
CA LYS A 112 -1.95 -16.52 3.83
C LYS A 112 -3.32 -16.71 3.16
N LEU A 113 -3.31 -17.01 1.87
CA LEU A 113 -4.49 -17.41 1.09
C LEU A 113 -5.24 -18.66 1.59
N ARG A 114 -4.72 -19.36 2.62
CA ARG A 114 -5.41 -20.49 3.27
C ARG A 114 -6.79 -20.10 3.81
N SER A 115 -6.99 -18.82 4.18
CA SER A 115 -8.30 -18.23 4.43
C SER A 115 -8.67 -17.26 3.30
N MET A 116 -9.13 -17.82 2.17
CA MET A 116 -9.48 -17.03 0.98
C MET A 116 -10.47 -15.91 1.31
N LYS A 117 -11.48 -16.17 2.15
CA LYS A 117 -12.47 -15.17 2.59
C LYS A 117 -11.82 -14.03 3.39
N GLY A 118 -10.92 -14.36 4.30
CA GLY A 118 -10.22 -13.38 5.13
C GLY A 118 -9.27 -12.49 4.30
N HIS A 119 -8.52 -13.11 3.38
CA HIS A 119 -7.64 -12.38 2.47
C HIS A 119 -8.41 -11.40 1.59
N ILE A 120 -9.50 -11.85 0.95
CA ILE A 120 -10.37 -10.99 0.13
C ILE A 120 -10.92 -9.83 0.97
N ALA A 121 -11.35 -10.09 2.22
CA ALA A 121 -11.88 -9.04 3.09
C ALA A 121 -10.82 -7.97 3.39
N ILE A 122 -9.58 -8.38 3.70
CA ILE A 122 -8.46 -7.44 3.93
C ILE A 122 -8.16 -6.62 2.69
N VAL A 123 -8.08 -7.26 1.52
CA VAL A 123 -7.82 -6.57 0.24
C VAL A 123 -8.94 -5.58 -0.09
N ALA A 124 -10.20 -5.97 0.09
CA ALA A 124 -11.35 -5.10 -0.13
C ALA A 124 -11.35 -3.89 0.83
N CYS A 125 -11.05 -4.11 2.10
CA CYS A 125 -10.88 -3.03 3.07
C CYS A 125 -9.71 -2.11 2.67
N LEU A 126 -8.57 -2.67 2.26
CA LEU A 126 -7.42 -1.87 1.85
C LEU A 126 -7.75 -1.00 0.64
N ILE A 127 -8.40 -1.55 -0.39
CA ILE A 127 -8.88 -0.79 -1.55
C ILE A 127 -9.80 0.35 -1.10
N THR A 128 -10.75 0.05 -0.19
CA THR A 128 -11.71 1.04 0.32
C THR A 128 -10.99 2.19 1.03
N PHE A 129 -10.09 1.90 1.97
CA PHE A 129 -9.36 2.95 2.70
C PHE A 129 -8.35 3.68 1.81
N THR A 130 -7.77 3.02 0.81
CA THR A 130 -6.93 3.69 -0.21
C THR A 130 -7.75 4.70 -1.01
N LEU A 131 -8.98 4.33 -1.41
CA LEU A 131 -9.90 5.24 -2.11
C LEU A 131 -10.30 6.42 -1.23
N VAL A 132 -10.63 6.17 0.05
CA VAL A 132 -10.92 7.21 1.03
C VAL A 132 -9.74 8.15 1.18
N ASN A 133 -8.52 7.62 1.38
CA ASN A 133 -7.29 8.42 1.46
C ASN A 133 -7.11 9.29 0.21
N ALA A 134 -7.23 8.72 -0.99
CA ALA A 134 -7.02 9.45 -2.23
C ALA A 134 -8.03 10.59 -2.42
N VAL A 135 -9.33 10.31 -2.21
CA VAL A 135 -10.39 11.31 -2.36
C VAL A 135 -10.27 12.40 -1.29
N PHE A 136 -10.15 12.02 -0.03
CA PHE A 136 -10.13 12.97 1.09
C PHE A 136 -8.84 13.78 1.13
N LEU A 137 -7.71 13.20 0.74
CA LEU A 137 -6.45 13.95 0.61
C LEU A 137 -6.55 14.99 -0.51
N GLY A 138 -7.14 14.62 -1.65
CA GLY A 138 -7.39 15.58 -2.73
C GLY A 138 -8.33 16.72 -2.30
N ILE A 139 -9.42 16.41 -1.60
CA ILE A 139 -10.33 17.44 -1.06
C ILE A 139 -9.61 18.31 -0.02
N TYR A 140 -8.82 17.69 0.86
CA TYR A 140 -8.06 18.38 1.89
C TYR A 140 -7.08 19.37 1.27
N ILE A 141 -6.20 18.91 0.38
CA ILE A 141 -5.24 19.78 -0.30
C ILE A 141 -5.97 20.86 -1.11
N PHE A 142 -7.05 20.52 -1.83
CA PHE A 142 -7.83 21.49 -2.61
C PHE A 142 -8.42 22.61 -1.74
N LYS A 143 -8.94 22.27 -0.55
CA LYS A 143 -9.42 23.28 0.41
C LYS A 143 -8.30 24.12 0.99
N THR A 144 -7.08 23.59 1.03
CA THR A 144 -5.90 24.32 1.46
C THR A 144 -5.17 25.06 0.33
N ILE A 145 -5.57 24.90 -0.94
CA ILE A 145 -5.04 25.70 -2.08
C ILE A 145 -5.19 27.20 -1.82
N TYR A 146 -6.23 27.62 -1.09
CA TYR A 146 -6.40 29.02 -0.69
C TYR A 146 -5.25 29.55 0.20
N LEU A 147 -4.31 28.69 0.60
CA LEU A 147 -3.13 28.97 1.43
C LEU A 147 -1.78 28.67 0.74
N ASP A 148 -1.74 28.51 -0.60
CA ASP A 148 -0.53 28.37 -1.47
C ASP A 148 -0.20 26.96 -2.03
N ALA A 149 -1.01 25.93 -1.77
CA ALA A 149 -0.79 24.62 -2.36
C ALA A 149 -1.06 24.61 -3.89
N PRO A 150 -0.21 23.96 -4.71
CA PRO A 150 -0.41 23.93 -6.16
C PRO A 150 -1.56 22.99 -6.55
N LEU A 151 -2.43 23.47 -7.45
CA LEU A 151 -3.62 22.75 -7.94
C LEU A 151 -3.32 21.35 -8.53
N ILE A 152 -2.09 21.12 -8.97
CA ILE A 152 -1.67 19.83 -9.52
C ILE A 152 -1.73 18.69 -8.49
N LEU A 153 -1.45 18.95 -7.20
CA LEU A 153 -1.41 17.92 -6.17
C LEU A 153 -2.78 17.26 -5.91
N PRO A 154 -3.88 18.01 -5.70
CA PRO A 154 -5.19 17.38 -5.53
C PRO A 154 -5.70 16.72 -6.81
N ILE A 155 -5.35 17.23 -7.99
CA ILE A 155 -5.63 16.56 -9.26
C ILE A 155 -4.96 15.19 -9.31
N ILE A 156 -3.69 15.08 -8.90
CA ILE A 156 -2.98 13.79 -8.81
C ILE A 156 -3.72 12.85 -7.85
N CYS A 157 -4.14 13.32 -6.67
CA CYS A 157 -4.92 12.52 -5.72
C CYS A 157 -6.21 11.96 -6.33
N TRP A 158 -6.97 12.77 -7.07
CA TRP A 158 -8.22 12.32 -7.71
C TRP A 158 -7.99 11.38 -8.89
N ILE A 159 -6.89 11.56 -9.64
CA ILE A 159 -6.48 10.59 -10.67
C ILE A 159 -6.16 9.24 -10.02
N LEU A 160 -5.39 9.24 -8.92
CA LEU A 160 -5.10 8.02 -8.16
C LEU A 160 -6.39 7.38 -7.61
N ALA A 161 -7.33 8.18 -7.11
CA ALA A 161 -8.64 7.69 -6.68
C ALA A 161 -9.41 7.01 -7.83
N ALA A 162 -9.42 7.61 -9.02
CA ALA A 162 -10.05 7.02 -10.19
C ALA A 162 -9.39 5.69 -10.57
N ILE A 163 -8.04 5.60 -10.55
CA ILE A 163 -7.31 4.35 -10.81
C ILE A 163 -7.71 3.28 -9.79
N VAL A 164 -7.77 3.60 -8.50
CA VAL A 164 -8.21 2.66 -7.44
C VAL A 164 -9.64 2.18 -7.69
N ALA A 165 -10.55 3.09 -8.07
CA ALA A 165 -11.93 2.73 -8.38
C ALA A 165 -12.02 1.81 -9.62
N PHE A 166 -11.25 2.08 -10.67
CA PHE A 166 -11.17 1.21 -11.85
C PHE A 166 -10.62 -0.17 -11.50
N LEU A 167 -9.58 -0.25 -10.66
CA LEU A 167 -9.06 -1.52 -10.17
C LEU A 167 -10.12 -2.28 -9.37
N ALA A 168 -10.87 -1.60 -8.50
CA ALA A 168 -11.89 -2.21 -7.64
C ALA A 168 -13.07 -2.80 -8.43
N ILE A 169 -13.48 -2.15 -9.52
CA ILE A 169 -14.65 -2.55 -10.34
C ILE A 169 -14.23 -3.55 -11.44
N ASN A 170 -12.94 -3.85 -11.58
CA ASN A 170 -12.45 -4.75 -12.62
C ASN A 170 -13.16 -6.12 -12.55
N PRO A 171 -13.95 -6.52 -13.56
CA PRO A 171 -14.72 -7.76 -13.54
C PRO A 171 -13.83 -9.01 -13.51
N ALA A 172 -12.57 -8.89 -13.95
CA ALA A 172 -11.60 -9.97 -13.88
C ALA A 172 -11.23 -10.33 -12.42
N LEU A 173 -11.46 -9.43 -11.45
CA LEU A 173 -11.36 -9.75 -10.01
C LEU A 173 -12.43 -10.74 -9.52
N LYS A 174 -13.46 -11.07 -10.30
CA LYS A 174 -14.38 -12.17 -9.96
C LYS A 174 -13.90 -13.51 -10.50
N ARG A 175 -13.08 -13.49 -11.54
CA ARG A 175 -12.53 -14.66 -12.26
C ARG A 175 -11.08 -14.96 -11.87
N TRP A 176 -10.57 -14.31 -10.83
CA TRP A 176 -9.21 -14.50 -10.36
C TRP A 176 -8.82 -15.93 -9.94
N PRO A 177 -9.70 -16.84 -9.45
CA PRO A 177 -9.25 -18.15 -9.01
C PRO A 177 -9.08 -19.15 -10.16
N PHE A 178 -9.40 -18.79 -11.40
CA PHE A 178 -9.20 -19.68 -12.55
C PHE A 178 -7.70 -19.81 -12.84
N MET A 179 -7.20 -21.04 -12.75
CA MET A 179 -5.85 -21.41 -13.14
C MET A 179 -5.88 -21.96 -14.58
N ASP A 180 -4.81 -21.71 -15.34
CA ASP A 180 -4.71 -22.23 -16.70
C ASP A 180 -4.43 -23.73 -16.66
N LYS A 181 -5.19 -24.51 -17.43
CA LYS A 181 -4.93 -25.93 -17.62
C LYS A 181 -4.19 -26.11 -18.93
N ILE A 182 -2.98 -26.63 -18.88
CA ILE A 182 -2.23 -27.02 -20.07
C ILE A 182 -2.19 -28.54 -20.11
N GLU A 183 -2.76 -29.11 -21.16
CA GLU A 183 -2.68 -30.54 -21.45
C GLU A 183 -1.35 -30.80 -22.16
N GLN A 184 -0.46 -31.57 -21.54
CA GLN A 184 0.80 -31.97 -22.17
C GLN A 184 0.53 -33.01 -23.27
N GLN A 185 1.49 -33.16 -24.19
CA GLN A 185 1.44 -34.15 -25.28
C GLN A 185 1.25 -35.59 -24.75
N ASP A 186 1.60 -35.82 -23.49
CA ASP A 186 1.57 -37.09 -22.77
C ASP A 186 0.19 -37.37 -22.13
N GLY A 187 -0.78 -36.46 -22.28
CA GLY A 187 -2.12 -36.55 -21.67
C GLY A 187 -2.20 -36.06 -20.22
N THR A 188 -1.10 -35.60 -19.64
CA THR A 188 -1.04 -35.02 -18.29
C THR A 188 -1.55 -33.57 -18.29
N ILE A 189 -2.56 -33.28 -17.46
CA ILE A 189 -3.07 -31.92 -17.26
C ILE A 189 -2.25 -31.24 -16.17
N ILE A 190 -1.44 -30.26 -16.54
CA ILE A 190 -0.73 -29.40 -15.59
C ILE A 190 -1.56 -28.14 -15.35
N ILE A 191 -1.80 -27.83 -14.07
CA ILE A 191 -2.45 -26.60 -13.64
C ILE A 191 -1.35 -25.56 -13.41
N LEU A 192 -1.31 -24.52 -14.25
CA LEU A 192 -0.33 -23.44 -14.19
C LEU A 192 -1.00 -22.14 -13.77
N ARG A 193 -0.27 -21.33 -13.00
CA ARG A 193 -0.72 -19.98 -12.66
C ARG A 193 -0.60 -19.09 -13.90
N PRO A 194 -1.62 -18.27 -14.23
CA PRO A 194 -1.53 -17.35 -15.37
C PRO A 194 -0.41 -16.33 -15.17
N LYS A 195 0.15 -15.86 -16.29
CA LYS A 195 1.22 -14.84 -16.30
C LYS A 195 0.78 -13.50 -15.66
N PHE A 196 -0.52 -13.20 -15.72
CA PHE A 196 -1.12 -12.03 -15.09
C PHE A 196 -2.18 -12.50 -14.11
N PHE A 197 -1.85 -12.41 -12.82
CA PHE A 197 -2.78 -12.77 -11.77
C PHE A 197 -3.43 -11.49 -11.27
N VAL A 198 -4.65 -11.22 -11.77
CA VAL A 198 -5.32 -9.91 -11.61
C VAL A 198 -5.36 -9.46 -10.15
N LEU A 199 -5.66 -10.37 -9.21
CA LEU A 199 -5.70 -10.03 -7.80
C LEU A 199 -4.33 -9.62 -7.24
N ALA A 200 -3.26 -10.35 -7.59
CA ALA A 200 -1.91 -10.08 -7.12
C ALA A 200 -1.39 -8.74 -7.66
N TYR A 201 -1.61 -8.48 -8.95
CA TYR A 201 -1.28 -7.19 -9.56
C TYR A 201 -2.05 -6.04 -8.89
N THR A 202 -3.35 -6.22 -8.64
CA THR A 202 -4.16 -5.21 -7.95
C THR A 202 -3.64 -4.94 -6.54
N GLU A 203 -3.28 -5.95 -5.77
CA GLU A 203 -2.71 -5.74 -4.42
C GLU A 203 -1.42 -4.91 -4.47
N TRP A 204 -0.49 -5.24 -5.37
CA TRP A 204 0.73 -4.46 -5.56
C TRP A 204 0.46 -3.04 -6.03
N ALA A 205 -0.45 -2.87 -7.00
CA ALA A 205 -0.84 -1.55 -7.46
C ALA A 205 -1.38 -0.68 -6.31
N ILE A 206 -2.23 -1.24 -5.45
CA ILE A 206 -2.76 -0.54 -4.28
C ILE A 206 -1.65 -0.17 -3.28
N ILE A 207 -0.69 -1.06 -3.02
CA ILE A 207 0.47 -0.75 -2.15
C ILE A 207 1.28 0.42 -2.74
N PHE A 208 1.58 0.40 -4.04
CA PHE A 208 2.32 1.49 -4.70
C PHE A 208 1.53 2.80 -4.72
N ILE A 209 0.22 2.76 -4.95
CA ILE A 209 -0.64 3.95 -4.89
C ILE A 209 -0.61 4.56 -3.48
N ASN A 210 -0.64 3.76 -2.42
CA ASN A 210 -0.52 4.28 -1.06
C ASN A 210 0.84 4.96 -0.80
N MET A 211 1.93 4.41 -1.34
CA MET A 211 3.24 5.08 -1.28
C MET A 211 3.28 6.39 -2.08
N LEU A 212 2.58 6.46 -3.22
CA LEU A 212 2.45 7.70 -3.99
C LEU A 212 1.58 8.73 -3.24
N LEU A 213 0.48 8.30 -2.61
CA LEU A 213 -0.34 9.18 -1.78
C LEU A 213 0.44 9.72 -0.58
N LEU A 214 1.31 8.90 0.02
CA LEU A 214 2.26 9.34 1.05
C LEU A 214 3.16 10.47 0.55
N LEU A 215 3.76 10.29 -0.61
CA LEU A 215 4.63 11.29 -1.22
C LEU A 215 3.87 12.58 -1.55
N VAL A 216 2.68 12.47 -2.15
CA VAL A 216 1.85 13.65 -2.48
C VAL A 216 1.43 14.38 -1.21
N GLY A 217 1.02 13.66 -0.16
CA GLY A 217 0.69 14.24 1.13
C GLY A 217 1.89 14.94 1.78
N PHE A 218 3.07 14.33 1.72
CA PHE A 218 4.30 14.91 2.26
C PHE A 218 4.71 16.19 1.50
N ILE A 219 4.64 16.18 0.17
CA ILE A 219 4.88 17.38 -0.64
C ILE A 219 3.86 18.47 -0.29
N ALA A 220 2.58 18.12 -0.21
CA ALA A 220 1.51 19.06 0.11
C ALA A 220 1.68 19.69 1.49
N TYR A 221 2.16 18.94 2.49
CA TYR A 221 2.42 19.45 3.84
C TYR A 221 3.37 20.66 3.87
N PHE A 222 4.28 20.83 2.91
CA PHE A 222 5.15 22.00 2.84
C PHE A 222 4.48 23.27 2.27
N PHE A 223 3.25 23.15 1.77
CA PHE A 223 2.46 24.24 1.23
C PHE A 223 1.19 24.52 2.05
N ILE A 224 1.03 23.87 3.20
CA ILE A 224 -0.12 23.95 4.10
C ILE A 224 0.34 24.54 5.43
#